data_AF-A0A090SWH2-F1
#
_entry.id   AF-A0A090SWH2-F1
#
_cell.length_a   1.000
_cell.length_b   1.000
_cell.length_c   1.000
_cell.angle_alpha   90.00
_cell.angle_beta   90.00
_cell.angle_gamma   90.00
#
_symmetry.space_group_name_H-M   'P 1'
#
loop_
_entity.id
_entity.type
_entity.pdbx_description
1 polymer ?
#
loop_
_entity_poly.entity_id
_entity_poly.type
_entity_poly.pdbx_seq_one_letter_code
_entity_poly.pdbx_strand_id
1 'polypeptide(L)'
;MDTSPCAKRSIEQFTKPMTIVEPVKFVSDYLLSELTLSPINETVMLHVTCSSRRMGLESAMLSLAKACASDVIVPEHIQCCGWAGDKGFTTPELNEAAVAPLKAQVPKGCTRGFSNSITCEIGLSHHSGIPYQSILYLVDQVASPAIK
;
A
#
# COMPACT_ATOMS: atom_id res chain seq x y z
N MET A 1 -1.59 13.33 2.17
CA MET A 1 -0.82 13.24 0.90
C MET A 1 -0.91 11.80 0.45
N ASP A 2 -1.34 11.54 -0.78
CA ASP A 2 -1.77 10.22 -1.29
C ASP A 2 -0.63 9.22 -1.59
N THR A 3 0.59 9.72 -1.81
CA THR A 3 1.76 8.91 -2.14
C THR A 3 2.76 8.94 -0.98
N SER A 4 3.03 7.78 -0.37
CA SER A 4 3.81 7.67 0.87
C SER A 4 5.24 8.23 0.81
N PRO A 5 6.02 8.12 -0.28
CA PRO A 5 7.34 8.76 -0.38
C PRO A 5 7.26 10.30 -0.34
N CYS A 6 6.22 10.89 -0.95
CA CYS A 6 6.01 12.32 -0.93
C CYS A 6 5.67 12.79 0.49
N ALA A 7 4.78 12.05 1.18
CA ALA A 7 4.41 12.37 2.56
C ALA A 7 5.65 12.36 3.47
N LYS A 8 6.47 11.30 3.37
CA LYS A 8 7.74 11.19 4.09
C LYS A 8 8.66 12.37 3.80
N ARG A 9 8.89 12.71 2.53
CA ARG A 9 9.78 13.81 2.14
C ARG A 9 9.29 15.15 2.68
N SER A 10 7.98 15.42 2.63
CA SER A 10 7.40 16.64 3.18
C SER A 10 7.58 16.74 4.69
N ILE A 11 7.33 15.65 5.44
CA ILE A 11 7.56 15.60 6.89
C ILE A 11 9.03 15.89 7.23
N GLU A 12 9.98 15.39 6.43
CA GLU A 12 11.41 15.58 6.65
C GLU A 12 11.95 16.97 6.27
N GLN A 13 11.24 17.73 5.42
CA GLN A 13 11.80 18.93 4.79
C GLN A 13 11.00 20.21 5.03
N PHE A 14 9.70 20.13 5.33
CA PHE A 14 8.88 21.31 5.50
C PHE A 14 9.18 21.98 6.85
N THR A 15 9.39 23.29 6.82
CA THR A 15 9.78 24.09 8.01
C THR A 15 8.63 24.93 8.58
N LYS A 16 7.53 25.06 7.85
CA LYS A 16 6.31 25.73 8.33
C LYS A 16 5.48 24.76 9.18
N PRO A 17 4.71 25.24 10.17
CA PRO A 17 3.86 24.41 11.00
C PRO A 17 2.67 23.88 10.18
N MET A 18 2.85 22.72 9.55
CA MET A 18 1.83 22.03 8.77
C MET A 18 1.88 20.54 9.09
N THR A 19 0.73 19.98 9.45
CA THR A 19 0.60 18.54 9.68
C THR A 19 0.43 17.83 8.33
N ILE A 20 1.46 17.09 7.92
CA ILE A 20 1.40 16.20 6.76
C ILE A 20 1.07 14.79 7.25
N VAL A 21 -0.02 14.24 6.71
CA VAL A 21 -0.47 12.89 7.06
C VAL A 21 -0.35 11.97 5.84
N GLU A 22 0.26 10.81 6.06
CA GLU A 22 0.36 9.70 5.11
C GLU A 22 -0.98 8.93 5.09
N PRO A 23 -1.39 8.29 3.98
CA PRO A 23 -2.75 7.75 3.86
C PRO A 23 -3.14 6.69 4.89
N VAL A 24 -2.25 5.74 5.18
CA VAL A 24 -2.51 4.70 6.19
C VAL A 24 -2.64 5.34 7.56
N LYS A 25 -1.74 6.28 7.90
CA LYS A 25 -1.83 7.04 9.15
C LYS A 25 -3.14 7.83 9.24
N PHE A 26 -3.58 8.42 8.13
CA PHE A 26 -4.82 9.18 8.09
C PHE A 26 -6.03 8.30 8.38
N VAL A 27 -6.14 7.14 7.73
CA VAL A 27 -7.23 6.21 7.99
C VAL A 27 -7.19 5.72 9.43
N SER A 28 -6.03 5.25 9.89
CA SER A 28 -5.85 4.67 11.21
C SER A 28 -6.13 5.65 12.35
N ASP A 29 -5.67 6.89 12.25
CA ASP A 29 -5.75 7.86 13.34
C ASP A 29 -7.07 8.65 13.36
N TYR A 30 -7.71 8.85 12.21
CA TYR A 30 -8.84 9.79 12.08
C TYR A 30 -10.13 9.17 11.55
N LEU A 31 -10.06 8.10 10.75
CA LEU A 31 -11.24 7.57 10.07
C LEU A 31 -11.80 6.32 10.75
N LEU A 32 -10.94 5.44 11.28
CA LEU A 32 -11.40 4.17 11.85
C LEU A 32 -12.43 4.33 12.99
N SER A 33 -12.40 5.44 13.75
CA SER A 33 -13.40 5.71 14.79
C SER A 33 -14.76 6.13 14.25
N GLU A 34 -14.82 6.61 13.01
CA GLU A 34 -16.01 7.13 12.36
C GLU A 34 -16.58 6.16 11.30
N LEU A 35 -15.93 5.01 11.10
CA LEU A 35 -16.29 4.04 10.06
C LEU A 35 -16.63 2.68 10.67
N THR A 36 -17.63 2.03 10.08
CA THR A 36 -17.85 0.59 10.24
C THR A 36 -17.28 -0.11 9.01
N LEU A 37 -16.40 -1.10 9.21
CA LEU A 37 -15.79 -1.86 8.12
C LEU A 37 -16.50 -3.22 7.98
N SER A 38 -16.90 -3.55 6.76
CA SER A 38 -17.47 -4.84 6.37
C SER A 38 -16.50 -5.57 5.42
N PRO A 39 -15.58 -6.40 5.94
CA PRO A 39 -14.49 -6.97 5.14
C PRO A 39 -14.98 -7.76 3.92
N ILE A 40 -14.26 -7.65 2.81
CA ILE A 40 -14.49 -8.51 1.64
C ILE A 40 -14.02 -9.95 1.94
N ASN A 41 -14.74 -10.94 1.39
CA ASN A 41 -14.35 -12.34 1.44
C ASN A 41 -13.42 -12.70 0.27
N GLU A 42 -12.24 -12.08 0.24
CA GLU A 42 -11.22 -12.26 -0.80
C GLU A 42 -9.82 -12.41 -0.16
N THR A 43 -8.95 -13.20 -0.79
CA THR A 43 -7.50 -13.13 -0.55
C THR A 43 -6.92 -12.00 -1.38
N VAL A 44 -6.26 -11.04 -0.72
CA VAL A 44 -5.63 -9.89 -1.37
C VAL A 44 -4.13 -9.87 -1.10
N MET A 45 -3.35 -9.38 -2.06
CA MET A 45 -1.93 -9.13 -1.84
C MET A 45 -1.70 -7.72 -1.28
N LEU A 46 -0.67 -7.54 -0.45
CA LEU A 46 -0.31 -6.25 0.13
C LEU A 46 1.18 -5.97 -0.04
N HIS A 47 1.51 -4.80 -0.58
CA HIS A 47 2.86 -4.27 -0.55
C HIS A 47 2.94 -3.02 0.34
N VAL A 48 3.63 -3.16 1.48
CA VAL A 48 4.01 -2.04 2.32
C VAL A 48 5.25 -1.38 1.74
N THR A 49 5.10 -0.13 1.26
CA THR A 49 6.20 0.60 0.61
C THR A 49 7.37 0.82 1.56
N CYS A 50 8.57 0.91 0.98
CA CYS A 50 9.79 1.19 1.72
C CYS A 50 9.72 2.53 2.48
N SER A 51 9.00 3.53 1.98
CA SER A 51 8.74 4.78 2.69
C SER A 51 7.89 4.58 3.95
N SER A 52 6.79 3.82 3.87
CA SER A 52 5.91 3.58 5.01
C SER A 52 6.61 2.72 6.06
N ARG A 53 7.41 1.74 5.65
CA ARG A 53 8.31 0.99 6.55
C ARG A 53 9.26 1.92 7.31
N ARG A 54 9.93 2.85 6.62
CA ARG A 54 10.82 3.84 7.24
C ARG A 54 10.10 4.82 8.18
N MET A 55 8.79 4.99 8.00
CA MET A 55 7.94 5.77 8.91
C MET A 55 7.35 4.94 10.05
N GLY A 56 7.68 3.64 10.16
CA GLY A 56 7.14 2.75 11.19
C GLY A 56 5.67 2.34 10.97
N LEU A 57 5.13 2.50 9.76
CA LEU A 57 3.72 2.28 9.45
C LEU A 57 3.42 0.86 8.92
N GLU A 58 4.37 -0.06 8.97
CA GLU A 58 4.20 -1.42 8.44
C GLU A 58 3.08 -2.19 9.16
N SER A 59 3.07 -2.16 10.49
CA SER A 59 2.03 -2.81 11.29
C SER A 59 0.66 -2.15 11.07
N ALA A 60 0.60 -0.83 10.98
CA ALA A 60 -0.63 -0.09 10.71
C ALA A 60 -1.23 -0.46 9.35
N MET A 61 -0.40 -0.54 8.30
CA MET A 61 -0.84 -0.89 6.96
C MET A 61 -1.33 -2.33 6.87
N LEU A 62 -0.63 -3.28 7.53
CA LEU A 62 -1.06 -4.67 7.58
C LEU A 62 -2.37 -4.83 8.36
N SER A 63 -2.50 -4.19 9.52
CA SER A 63 -3.73 -4.21 10.32
C SER A 63 -4.90 -3.61 9.56
N LEU A 64 -4.69 -2.51 8.84
CA LEU A 64 -5.73 -1.89 8.01
C LEU A 64 -6.20 -2.84 6.90
N ALA A 65 -5.27 -3.47 6.17
CA ALA A 65 -5.64 -4.45 5.14
C ALA A 65 -6.42 -5.64 5.72
N LYS A 66 -5.98 -6.17 6.87
CA LYS A 66 -6.67 -7.28 7.57
C LYS A 66 -8.05 -6.90 8.11
N ALA A 67 -8.26 -5.63 8.41
CA ALA A 67 -9.59 -5.13 8.78
C ALA A 67 -10.52 -4.99 7.56
N CYS A 68 -10.00 -5.07 6.33
CA CYS A 68 -10.78 -4.89 5.11
C CYS A 68 -10.95 -6.17 4.28
N ALA A 69 -10.15 -7.21 4.47
CA ALA A 69 -10.23 -8.45 3.68
C ALA A 69 -10.08 -9.69 4.57
N SER A 70 -10.68 -10.80 4.15
CA SER A 70 -10.61 -12.08 4.87
C SER A 70 -9.20 -12.66 4.98
N ASP A 71 -8.37 -12.45 3.95
CA ASP A 71 -7.00 -12.95 3.93
C ASP A 71 -6.06 -11.95 3.22
N VAL A 72 -4.87 -11.75 3.79
CA VAL A 72 -3.91 -10.75 3.35
C VAL A 72 -2.53 -11.37 3.25
N ILE A 73 -1.99 -11.41 2.03
CA ILE A 73 -0.68 -11.98 1.74
C ILE A 73 0.31 -10.85 1.44
N VAL A 74 1.38 -10.78 2.25
CA VAL A 74 2.51 -9.88 1.99
C VAL A 74 3.60 -10.71 1.31
N PRO A 75 4.02 -10.36 0.07
CA PRO A 75 5.10 -11.07 -0.60
C PRO A 75 6.39 -11.10 0.21
N GLU A 76 7.00 -12.28 0.31
CA GLU A 76 8.31 -12.49 0.89
C GLU A 76 9.40 -11.90 -0.02
N HIS A 77 10.49 -11.46 0.60
CA HIS A 77 11.68 -10.91 -0.05
C HIS A 77 11.47 -9.64 -0.91
N ILE A 78 10.29 -9.02 -0.88
CA ILE A 78 9.98 -7.77 -1.62
C ILE A 78 9.71 -6.63 -0.64
N GLN A 79 10.77 -6.15 0.03
CA GLN A 79 10.69 -4.99 0.94
C GLN A 79 10.66 -3.65 0.18
N CYS A 80 11.16 -3.62 -1.06
CA CYS A 80 11.15 -2.47 -1.94
C CYS A 80 10.71 -2.94 -3.34
N CYS A 81 9.86 -2.15 -4.01
CA CYS A 81 9.41 -2.44 -5.37
C CYS A 81 10.48 -2.12 -6.43
N GLY A 82 11.62 -1.52 -6.09
CA GLY A 82 12.70 -1.21 -7.04
C GLY A 82 12.45 -0.02 -7.97
N TRP A 83 11.27 0.60 -7.92
CA TRP A 83 10.93 1.74 -8.79
C TRP A 83 11.70 3.03 -8.47
N ALA A 84 12.12 3.19 -7.20
CA ALA A 84 12.99 4.27 -6.73
C ALA A 84 12.58 5.70 -7.17
N GLY A 85 11.35 6.10 -6.83
CA GLY A 85 10.81 7.40 -7.25
C GLY A 85 10.16 7.28 -8.62
N ASP A 86 10.76 7.91 -9.64
CA ASP A 86 10.38 7.83 -11.06
C ASP A 86 11.44 7.08 -11.90
N LYS A 87 12.56 6.69 -11.30
CA LYS A 87 13.67 6.02 -12.00
C LYS A 87 13.25 4.72 -12.71
N GLY A 88 12.22 4.03 -12.23
CA GLY A 88 11.65 2.85 -12.89
C GLY A 88 11.21 3.09 -14.35
N PHE A 89 10.94 4.34 -14.74
CA PHE A 89 10.65 4.68 -16.14
C PHE A 89 11.88 4.63 -17.06
N THR A 90 13.08 4.85 -16.52
CA THR A 90 14.33 4.93 -17.31
C THR A 90 15.32 3.82 -16.98
N THR A 91 15.08 3.05 -15.92
CA THR A 91 15.89 1.88 -15.54
C THR A 91 14.96 0.75 -15.05
N PRO A 92 14.15 0.16 -15.96
CA PRO A 92 13.15 -0.85 -15.60
C PRO A 92 13.77 -2.12 -14.99
N GLU A 93 15.03 -2.41 -15.29
CA GLU A 93 15.77 -3.59 -14.81
C GLU A 93 15.88 -3.58 -13.27
N LEU A 94 15.85 -2.40 -12.63
CA LEU A 94 15.84 -2.29 -11.17
C LEU A 94 14.52 -2.79 -10.57
N ASN A 95 13.40 -2.45 -11.19
CA ASN A 95 12.09 -2.95 -10.77
C ASN A 95 12.03 -4.46 -11.01
N GLU A 96 12.36 -4.91 -12.23
CA GLU A 96 12.37 -6.33 -12.59
C GLU A 96 13.19 -7.18 -11.62
N ALA A 97 14.43 -6.77 -11.31
CA ALA A 97 15.28 -7.48 -10.36
C ALA A 97 14.69 -7.50 -8.94
N ALA A 98 14.13 -6.38 -8.48
CA ALA A 98 13.58 -6.25 -7.13
C ALA A 98 12.32 -7.10 -6.92
N VAL A 99 11.51 -7.30 -7.97
CA VAL A 99 10.24 -8.05 -7.89
C VAL A 99 10.26 -9.37 -8.65
N ALA A 100 11.45 -9.87 -9.03
CA ALA A 100 11.62 -11.14 -9.74
C ALA A 100 10.83 -12.33 -9.14
N PRO A 101 10.77 -12.54 -7.80
CA PRO A 101 10.02 -13.67 -7.24
C PRO A 101 8.50 -13.42 -7.15
N LEU A 102 8.00 -12.21 -7.41
CA LEU A 102 6.63 -11.79 -7.12
C LEU A 102 5.57 -12.67 -7.79
N LYS A 103 5.74 -12.94 -9.09
CA LYS A 103 4.75 -13.67 -9.89
C LYS A 103 4.47 -15.07 -9.33
N ALA A 104 5.52 -15.74 -8.85
CA ALA A 104 5.41 -17.09 -8.27
C ALA A 104 4.73 -17.07 -6.88
N GLN A 105 4.67 -15.92 -6.22
CA GLN A 105 4.05 -15.76 -4.92
C GLN A 105 2.58 -15.34 -4.97
N VAL A 106 2.02 -15.11 -6.17
CA VAL A 106 0.59 -14.78 -6.31
C VAL A 106 -0.24 -16.04 -5.97
N PRO A 107 -1.06 -16.02 -4.90
CA PRO A 107 -1.86 -17.18 -4.52
C PRO A 107 -2.90 -17.53 -5.58
N LYS A 108 -3.25 -18.81 -5.69
CA LYS A 108 -4.33 -19.24 -6.58
C LYS A 108 -5.65 -18.57 -6.17
N GLY A 109 -6.30 -17.91 -7.12
CA GLY A 109 -7.57 -17.20 -6.89
C GLY A 109 -7.41 -15.77 -6.36
N CYS A 110 -6.20 -15.30 -6.08
CA CYS A 110 -5.95 -13.89 -5.81
C CYS A 110 -5.97 -13.10 -7.12
N THR A 111 -6.79 -12.04 -7.18
CA THR A 111 -7.04 -11.27 -8.40
C THR A 111 -6.58 -9.82 -8.32
N ARG A 112 -6.17 -9.35 -7.14
CA ARG A 112 -5.76 -7.95 -6.92
C ARG A 112 -4.85 -7.78 -5.70
N GLY A 113 -4.00 -6.77 -5.77
CA GLY A 113 -3.11 -6.35 -4.71
C GLY A 113 -3.30 -4.88 -4.33
N PHE A 114 -2.74 -4.48 -3.19
CA PHE A 114 -2.84 -3.13 -2.67
C PHE A 114 -1.48 -2.56 -2.22
N SER A 115 -1.29 -1.26 -2.41
CA SER A 115 -0.15 -0.49 -1.91
C SER A 115 -0.57 0.95 -1.59
N ASN A 116 0.37 1.87 -1.42
CA ASN A 116 0.12 3.29 -1.11
C ASN A 116 1.10 4.22 -1.85
N SER A 117 1.49 3.81 -3.06
CA SER A 117 2.38 4.55 -3.94
C SER A 117 2.16 4.09 -5.37
N ILE A 118 1.65 5.00 -6.20
CA ILE A 118 1.30 4.73 -7.61
C ILE A 118 2.43 4.06 -8.39
N THR A 119 3.69 4.43 -8.13
CA THR A 119 4.84 3.84 -8.82
C THR A 119 5.14 2.41 -8.41
N CYS A 120 4.92 2.05 -7.14
CA CYS A 120 4.96 0.64 -6.75
C CYS A 120 3.74 -0.10 -7.29
N GLU A 121 2.56 0.51 -7.32
CA GLU A 121 1.35 -0.09 -7.90
C GLU A 121 1.56 -0.46 -9.37
N ILE A 122 2.14 0.42 -10.18
CA ILE A 122 2.48 0.15 -11.58
C ILE A 122 3.46 -1.04 -11.69
N GLY A 123 4.60 -0.98 -10.99
CA GLY A 123 5.63 -2.02 -11.10
C GLY A 123 5.17 -3.39 -10.58
N LEU A 124 4.45 -3.41 -9.46
CA LEU A 124 3.90 -4.65 -8.91
C LEU A 124 2.83 -5.23 -9.82
N SER A 125 1.97 -4.38 -10.42
CA SER A 125 0.96 -4.84 -11.38
C SER A 125 1.60 -5.52 -12.57
N HIS A 126 2.62 -4.88 -13.15
CA HIS A 126 3.32 -5.36 -14.33
C HIS A 126 3.95 -6.74 -14.08
N HIS A 127 4.64 -6.93 -12.95
CA HIS A 127 5.40 -8.15 -12.69
C HIS A 127 4.63 -9.26 -11.98
N SER A 128 3.58 -8.94 -11.22
CA SER A 128 2.72 -9.97 -10.58
C SER A 128 1.73 -10.59 -11.57
N GLY A 129 1.29 -9.84 -12.57
CA GLY A 129 0.19 -10.23 -13.46
C GLY A 129 -1.21 -10.03 -12.86
N ILE A 130 -1.33 -9.36 -11.70
CA ILE A 130 -2.60 -8.90 -11.13
C ILE A 130 -2.55 -7.40 -10.87
N PRO A 131 -3.67 -6.66 -10.98
CA PRO A 131 -3.68 -5.22 -10.69
C PRO A 131 -3.36 -4.94 -9.22
N TYR A 132 -2.43 -4.00 -9.00
CA TYR A 132 -2.21 -3.34 -7.73
C TYR A 132 -2.82 -1.94 -7.75
N GLN A 133 -3.44 -1.53 -6.64
CA GLN A 133 -4.08 -0.22 -6.49
C GLN A 133 -3.87 0.34 -5.08
N SER A 134 -4.21 1.60 -4.87
CA SER A 134 -4.14 2.21 -3.54
C SER A 134 -5.02 1.47 -2.53
N ILE A 135 -4.48 1.24 -1.32
CA ILE A 135 -5.19 0.65 -0.18
C ILE A 135 -6.43 1.47 0.21
N LEU A 136 -6.49 2.75 -0.14
CA LEU A 136 -7.68 3.57 0.08
C LEU A 136 -8.89 3.06 -0.69
N TYR A 137 -8.71 2.45 -1.86
CA TYR A 137 -9.83 1.82 -2.59
C TYR A 137 -10.38 0.61 -1.86
N LEU A 138 -9.51 -0.17 -1.20
CA LEU A 138 -9.96 -1.30 -0.38
C LEU A 138 -10.77 -0.79 0.82
N VAL A 139 -10.28 0.25 1.49
CA VAL A 139 -10.98 0.87 2.62
C VAL A 139 -12.34 1.41 2.19
N ASP A 140 -12.39 2.21 1.12
CA ASP A 140 -13.64 2.78 0.59
C ASP A 140 -14.67 1.70 0.24
N GLN A 141 -14.23 0.60 -0.39
CA GLN A 141 -15.11 -0.52 -0.75
C GLN A 141 -15.82 -1.15 0.47
N VAL A 142 -15.17 -1.19 1.63
CA VAL A 142 -15.70 -1.88 2.82
C VAL A 142 -16.25 -0.93 3.88
N ALA A 143 -16.04 0.37 3.73
CA ALA A 143 -16.38 1.36 4.74
C ALA A 143 -17.81 1.86 4.58
N SER A 144 -18.50 2.00 5.70
CA SER A 144 -19.74 2.76 5.82
C SER A 144 -19.64 3.70 7.02
N PRO A 145 -20.42 4.81 7.07
CA PRO A 145 -20.48 5.66 8.25
C PRO A 145 -20.86 4.86 9.49
N ALA A 146 -20.16 5.09 10.60
CA ALA A 146 -20.52 4.46 11.87
C ALA A 146 -21.93 4.88 12.30
N ILE A 147 -22.76 3.91 12.68
CA ILE A 147 -24.06 4.17 13.30
C ILE A 147 -23.77 4.53 14.76
N LYS A 148 -23.93 5.82 15.10
CA LYS A 148 -23.84 6.33 16.47
C LYS A 148 -25.18 6.17 17.20
#